data_AF-A0A7S3MAC7-F1
#
_entry.id   AF-A0A7S3MAC7-F1
#
_cell.length_a   1.000
_cell.length_b   1.000
_cell.length_c   1.000
_cell.angle_alpha   90.00
_cell.angle_beta   90.00
_cell.angle_gamma   90.00
#
_symmetry.space_group_name_H-M   'P 1'
#
loop_
_entity.id
_entity.type
_entity.pdbx_description
1 polymer ?
#
loop_
_entity_poly.entity_id
_entity_poly.type
_entity_poly.pdbx_seq_one_letter_code
_entity_poly.pdbx_strand_id
1 'polypeptide(L)'
;RQLFRLYASTALVGNDIHNMLNNADAVINKTKVIFKNVEYQKAGIAANINNTIDIFLGNMRGLMIVFCVVYMFMAQTTRLTAHEILIFEDLCVIYGKMWRRYFPGCNVPPKMHQVESHFPDDMKKYGCLGIRSETAVEKMHQTVNQSNRMLCAVRNYEVKNNSMLKTREANEMPEVQEITVATLSGVKRPRSPEKVLAKTTLVANARKAKILEAQAVANAFKVLYGIPNTVALYV
;
A
#
# COMPACT_ATOMS: atom_id res chain seq x y z
N ARG A 1 -9.23 -19.22 -7.56
CA ARG A 1 -8.87 -19.70 -6.19
C ARG A 1 -7.48 -20.37 -6.11
N GLN A 2 -7.04 -21.16 -7.10
CA GLN A 2 -5.69 -21.80 -7.08
C GLN A 2 -4.52 -20.85 -7.44
N LEU A 3 -4.72 -19.84 -8.30
CA LEU A 3 -3.66 -18.91 -8.71
C LEU A 3 -3.17 -17.96 -7.59
N PHE A 4 -4.03 -17.58 -6.65
CA PHE A 4 -3.60 -16.80 -5.47
C PHE A 4 -2.79 -17.64 -4.47
N ARG A 5 -2.96 -18.97 -4.47
CA ARG A 5 -2.15 -19.87 -3.62
C ARG A 5 -0.71 -20.01 -4.10
N LEU A 6 -0.40 -19.65 -5.35
CA LEU A 6 0.96 -19.65 -5.90
C LEU A 6 1.82 -18.48 -5.40
N TYR A 7 1.20 -17.39 -4.91
CA TYR A 7 1.90 -16.25 -4.30
C TYR A 7 1.77 -16.19 -2.78
N ALA A 8 0.75 -16.81 -2.20
CA ALA A 8 0.64 -16.94 -0.75
C ALA A 8 -0.16 -18.20 -0.38
N SER A 9 0.50 -19.17 0.27
CA SER A 9 -0.18 -20.23 1.01
C SER A 9 -0.84 -19.71 2.31
N THR A 10 -0.67 -18.42 2.60
CA THR A 10 -1.02 -17.69 3.81
C THR A 10 -1.72 -16.36 3.47
N ALA A 11 -2.18 -15.62 4.48
CA ALA A 11 -2.71 -14.26 4.28
C ALA A 11 -1.60 -13.32 3.74
N LEU A 12 -1.95 -12.44 2.79
CA LEU A 12 -1.04 -11.40 2.30
C LEU A 12 -0.66 -10.46 3.45
N VAL A 13 0.63 -10.21 3.65
CA VAL A 13 1.09 -9.22 4.63
C VAL A 13 1.30 -7.86 3.97
N GLY A 14 1.36 -6.79 4.77
CA GLY A 14 1.51 -5.42 4.26
C GLY A 14 2.74 -5.22 3.37
N ASN A 15 3.83 -5.94 3.63
CA ASN A 15 5.03 -5.90 2.79
C ASN A 15 4.79 -6.48 1.38
N ASP A 16 3.98 -7.54 1.27
CA ASP A 16 3.63 -8.13 -0.03
C ASP A 16 2.83 -7.13 -0.85
N ILE A 17 1.83 -6.49 -0.24
CA ILE A 17 1.01 -5.46 -0.88
C ILE A 17 1.88 -4.29 -1.34
N HIS A 18 2.79 -3.80 -0.48
CA HIS A 18 3.70 -2.72 -0.83
C HIS A 18 4.58 -3.07 -2.04
N ASN A 19 5.14 -4.28 -2.04
CA ASN A 19 5.97 -4.77 -3.14
C ASN A 19 5.16 -4.94 -4.43
N MET A 20 3.94 -5.48 -4.33
CA MET A 20 3.04 -5.62 -5.47
C MET A 20 2.70 -4.28 -6.11
N LEU A 21 2.36 -3.27 -5.30
CA LEU A 21 1.99 -1.94 -5.80
C LEU A 21 3.19 -1.20 -6.40
N ASN A 22 4.38 -1.32 -5.80
CA ASN A 22 5.59 -0.69 -6.31
C ASN A 22 6.15 -1.35 -7.57
N ASN A 23 5.74 -2.59 -7.87
CA ASN A 23 6.25 -3.37 -9.00
C ASN A 23 5.10 -3.89 -9.86
N ALA A 24 4.05 -3.09 -10.05
CA ALA A 24 2.83 -3.49 -10.75
C ALA A 24 3.15 -4.11 -12.13
N ASP A 25 4.06 -3.51 -12.90
CA ASP A 25 4.48 -4.03 -14.20
C ASP A 25 5.10 -5.42 -14.13
N ALA A 26 6.04 -5.61 -13.21
CA ALA A 26 6.72 -6.89 -13.05
C ALA A 26 5.73 -7.98 -12.59
N VAL A 27 4.82 -7.64 -11.67
CA VAL A 27 3.78 -8.57 -11.19
C VAL A 27 2.83 -8.95 -12.34
N ILE A 28 2.35 -7.97 -13.10
CA ILE A 28 1.42 -8.20 -14.21
C ILE A 28 2.09 -9.02 -15.33
N ASN A 29 3.33 -8.70 -15.69
CA ASN A 29 4.07 -9.44 -16.71
C ASN A 29 4.34 -10.89 -16.30
N LYS A 30 4.74 -11.13 -15.05
CA LYS A 30 4.89 -12.51 -14.52
C LYS A 30 3.56 -13.24 -14.53
N THR A 31 2.49 -12.58 -14.12
CA THR A 31 1.13 -13.15 -14.11
C THR A 31 0.68 -13.51 -15.52
N LYS A 32 0.93 -12.64 -16.51
CA LYS A 32 0.64 -12.87 -17.93
C LYS A 32 1.34 -14.12 -18.46
N VAL A 33 2.63 -14.30 -18.15
CA VAL A 33 3.38 -15.51 -18.53
C VAL A 33 2.74 -16.76 -17.93
N ILE A 34 2.36 -16.73 -16.65
CA ILE A 34 1.71 -17.87 -15.99
C ILE A 34 0.37 -18.20 -16.64
N PHE A 35 -0.50 -17.22 -16.85
CA PHE A 35 -1.81 -17.44 -17.47
C PHE A 35 -1.69 -18.03 -18.87
N LYS A 36 -0.81 -17.45 -19.70
CA LYS A 36 -0.58 -17.94 -21.07
C LYS A 36 0.03 -19.35 -21.06
N ASN A 37 0.99 -19.64 -20.19
CA ASN A 37 1.61 -20.97 -20.12
C ASN A 37 0.63 -22.07 -19.66
N VAL A 38 -0.28 -21.76 -18.72
CA VAL A 38 -1.31 -22.71 -18.26
C VAL A 38 -2.34 -23.00 -19.36
N GLU A 39 -2.66 -22.02 -20.20
CA GLU A 39 -3.59 -22.20 -21.33
C GLU A 39 -2.95 -22.88 -22.54
N TYR A 40 -1.66 -22.65 -22.83
CA TYR A 40 -0.93 -23.41 -23.85
C TYR A 40 -0.89 -24.92 -23.56
N GLN A 41 -1.05 -25.33 -22.30
CA GLN A 41 -1.15 -26.74 -21.91
C GLN A 41 -2.56 -27.34 -22.07
N LYS A 42 -3.60 -26.52 -22.28
CA LYS A 42 -4.97 -26.96 -22.58
C LYS A 42 -5.31 -26.64 -24.02
N ALA A 43 -4.95 -27.57 -24.90
CA ALA A 43 -5.45 -27.80 -26.26
C ALA A 43 -6.31 -26.69 -26.91
N GLY A 44 -5.76 -26.00 -27.91
CA GLY A 44 -6.53 -25.36 -28.99
C GLY A 44 -7.34 -24.11 -28.64
N ILE A 45 -7.13 -23.51 -27.48
CA ILE A 45 -7.90 -22.34 -27.03
C ILE A 45 -7.47 -21.07 -27.81
N ALA A 46 -8.45 -20.48 -28.49
CA ALA A 46 -8.34 -19.45 -29.53
C ALA A 46 -7.74 -18.11 -29.09
N ALA A 47 -7.16 -17.36 -30.05
CA ALA A 47 -6.58 -16.01 -29.89
C ALA A 47 -7.45 -15.00 -29.10
N ASN A 48 -8.76 -15.21 -29.06
CA ASN A 48 -9.72 -14.39 -28.32
C ASN A 48 -9.51 -14.42 -26.78
N ILE A 49 -9.08 -15.56 -26.23
CA ILE A 49 -8.83 -15.68 -24.79
C ILE A 49 -7.54 -14.97 -24.37
N ASN A 50 -6.49 -15.05 -25.20
CA ASN A 50 -5.28 -14.26 -25.01
C ASN A 50 -5.56 -12.75 -24.96
N ASN A 51 -6.42 -12.26 -25.86
CA ASN A 51 -6.85 -10.86 -25.85
C ASN A 51 -7.64 -10.51 -24.58
N THR A 52 -8.54 -11.40 -24.14
CA THR A 52 -9.31 -11.22 -22.91
C THR A 52 -8.41 -11.14 -21.68
N ILE A 53 -7.41 -12.01 -21.57
CA ILE A 53 -6.40 -11.98 -20.50
C ILE A 53 -5.61 -10.68 -20.54
N ASP A 54 -5.16 -10.26 -21.71
CA ASP A 54 -4.37 -9.04 -21.87
C ASP A 54 -5.18 -7.79 -21.47
N ILE A 55 -6.46 -7.72 -21.83
CA ILE A 55 -7.38 -6.66 -21.40
C ILE A 55 -7.58 -6.70 -19.88
N PHE A 56 -7.86 -7.88 -19.32
CA PHE A 56 -8.07 -8.03 -17.88
C PHE A 56 -6.84 -7.59 -17.07
N LEU A 57 -5.65 -8.06 -17.47
CA LEU A 57 -4.39 -7.73 -16.80
C LEU A 57 -4.01 -6.26 -17.01
N GLY A 58 -4.31 -5.67 -18.17
CA GLY A 58 -4.16 -4.24 -18.43
C GLY A 58 -5.05 -3.39 -17.50
N ASN A 59 -6.31 -3.78 -17.33
CA ASN A 59 -7.24 -3.12 -16.40
C ASN A 59 -6.77 -3.23 -14.94
N MET A 60 -6.30 -4.41 -14.53
CA MET A 60 -5.72 -4.62 -13.20
C MET A 60 -4.47 -3.77 -12.98
N ARG A 61 -3.58 -3.68 -13.99
CA ARG A 61 -2.40 -2.80 -13.95
C ARG A 61 -2.80 -1.35 -13.69
N GLY A 62 -3.77 -0.83 -14.44
CA GLY A 62 -4.25 0.55 -14.27
C GLY A 62 -4.77 0.81 -12.87
N LEU A 63 -5.58 -0.11 -12.33
CA LEU A 63 -6.07 -0.03 -10.94
C LEU A 63 -4.92 -0.07 -9.92
N MET A 64 -3.92 -0.94 -10.10
CA MET A 64 -2.78 -1.03 -9.19
C MET A 64 -1.96 0.26 -9.16
N ILE A 65 -1.73 0.89 -10.30
CA ILE A 65 -0.98 2.15 -10.39
C ILE A 65 -1.71 3.28 -9.66
N VAL A 66 -3.02 3.45 -9.94
CA VAL A 66 -3.83 4.48 -9.25
C VAL A 66 -3.89 4.20 -7.76
N PHE A 67 -4.14 2.95 -7.36
CA PHE A 67 -4.20 2.58 -5.95
C PHE A 67 -2.86 2.71 -5.23
N CYS A 68 -1.72 2.53 -5.91
CA CYS A 68 -0.40 2.75 -5.34
C CYS A 68 -0.27 4.16 -4.76
N VAL A 69 -0.75 5.17 -5.50
CA VAL A 69 -0.71 6.57 -5.06
C VAL A 69 -1.75 6.86 -3.99
N VAL A 70 -2.97 6.32 -4.12
CA VAL A 70 -3.99 6.41 -3.06
C VAL A 70 -3.45 5.84 -1.74
N TYR A 71 -2.88 4.64 -1.76
CA TYR A 71 -2.27 3.99 -0.61
C TYR A 71 -1.09 4.81 -0.04
N MET A 72 -0.25 5.36 -0.91
CA MET A 72 0.87 6.22 -0.51
C MET A 72 0.41 7.47 0.25
N PHE A 73 -0.68 8.10 -0.17
CA PHE A 73 -1.28 9.24 0.54
C PHE A 73 -1.96 8.79 1.85
N MET A 74 -2.70 7.68 1.84
CA MET A 74 -3.31 7.12 3.05
C MET A 74 -2.27 6.77 4.13
N ALA A 75 -1.09 6.32 3.73
CA ALA A 75 -0.01 5.94 4.64
C ALA A 75 0.73 7.13 5.27
N GLN A 76 0.49 8.38 4.81
CA GLN A 76 1.15 9.55 5.38
C GLN A 76 0.66 9.83 6.80
N THR A 77 1.60 10.04 7.71
CA THR A 77 1.34 10.49 9.08
C THR A 77 1.43 12.01 9.23
N THR A 78 1.94 12.69 8.21
CA THR A 78 1.99 14.16 8.13
C THR A 78 0.83 14.68 7.29
N ARG A 79 0.41 15.92 7.60
CA ARG A 79 -0.66 16.59 6.88
C ARG A 79 -0.30 16.81 5.41
N LEU A 80 -1.19 16.43 4.51
CA LEU A 80 -1.09 16.71 3.08
C LEU A 80 -1.40 18.18 2.79
N THR A 81 -0.78 18.70 1.74
CA THR A 81 -1.11 20.01 1.17
C THR A 81 -2.50 20.00 0.53
N ALA A 82 -3.10 21.17 0.36
CA ALA A 82 -4.40 21.30 -0.31
C ALA A 82 -4.39 20.69 -1.73
N HIS A 83 -3.29 20.85 -2.47
CA HIS A 83 -3.13 20.27 -3.80
C HIS A 83 -3.06 18.74 -3.77
N GLU A 84 -2.31 18.15 -2.82
CA GLU A 84 -2.27 16.70 -2.65
C GLU A 84 -3.63 16.12 -2.25
N ILE A 85 -4.43 16.84 -1.44
CA ILE A 85 -5.79 16.42 -1.08
C ILE A 85 -6.70 16.39 -2.32
N LEU A 86 -6.62 17.39 -3.20
CA LEU A 86 -7.39 17.41 -4.45
C LEU A 86 -7.02 16.24 -5.37
N ILE A 87 -5.73 15.92 -5.49
CA ILE A 87 -5.27 14.76 -6.27
C ILE A 87 -5.77 13.47 -5.64
N PHE A 88 -5.67 13.34 -4.31
CA PHE A 88 -6.15 12.16 -3.59
C PHE A 88 -7.63 11.92 -3.83
N GLU A 89 -8.46 12.96 -3.72
CA GLU A 89 -9.90 12.90 -3.98
C GLU A 89 -10.20 12.47 -5.42
N ASP A 90 -9.58 13.12 -6.40
CA ASP A 90 -9.77 12.79 -7.82
C ASP A 90 -9.39 11.33 -8.12
N LEU A 91 -8.25 10.87 -7.59
CA LEU A 91 -7.81 9.48 -7.77
C LEU A 91 -8.76 8.49 -7.10
N CYS A 92 -9.31 8.79 -5.92
CA CYS A 92 -10.29 7.93 -5.24
C CYS A 92 -11.58 7.77 -6.06
N VAL A 93 -12.11 8.89 -6.58
CA VAL A 93 -13.30 8.89 -7.44
C VAL A 93 -13.05 8.12 -8.73
N ILE A 94 -11.90 8.36 -9.38
CA ILE A 94 -11.55 7.67 -10.62
C ILE A 94 -11.30 6.19 -10.39
N TYR A 95 -10.65 5.81 -9.29
CA TYR A 95 -10.45 4.41 -8.93
C TYR A 95 -11.78 3.64 -8.84
N GLY A 96 -12.78 4.23 -8.19
CA GLY A 96 -14.13 3.67 -8.12
C GLY A 96 -14.83 3.55 -9.48
N LYS A 97 -14.67 4.55 -10.36
CA LYS A 97 -15.21 4.53 -11.73
C LYS A 97 -14.52 3.46 -12.59
N MET A 98 -13.19 3.34 -12.48
CA MET A 98 -12.39 2.32 -13.15
C MET A 98 -12.88 0.92 -12.79
N TRP A 99 -13.09 0.63 -11.50
CA TRP A 99 -13.58 -0.68 -11.08
C TRP A 99 -14.91 -1.06 -11.72
N ARG A 100 -15.92 -0.19 -11.62
CA ARG A 100 -17.26 -0.46 -12.18
C ARG A 100 -17.22 -0.65 -13.68
N ARG A 101 -16.31 0.05 -14.37
CA ARG A 101 -16.17 -0.05 -15.83
C ARG A 101 -15.41 -1.30 -16.26
N TYR A 102 -14.34 -1.66 -15.53
CA TYR A 102 -13.51 -2.82 -15.84
C TYR A 102 -14.16 -4.14 -15.44
N PHE A 103 -15.03 -4.13 -14.42
CA PHE A 103 -15.71 -5.31 -13.89
C PHE A 103 -17.22 -5.08 -13.80
N PRO A 104 -17.90 -4.91 -14.94
CA PRO A 104 -19.34 -4.70 -14.95
C PRO A 104 -20.06 -5.91 -14.34
N GLY A 105 -21.03 -5.65 -13.46
CA GLY A 105 -21.79 -6.69 -12.76
C GLY A 105 -21.09 -7.29 -11.54
N CYS A 106 -19.82 -6.93 -11.26
CA CYS A 106 -19.17 -7.31 -10.00
C CYS A 106 -19.57 -6.37 -8.86
N ASN A 107 -19.79 -6.93 -7.68
CA ASN A 107 -20.00 -6.15 -6.46
C ASN A 107 -18.74 -5.32 -6.12
N VAL A 108 -18.94 -4.12 -5.58
CA VAL A 108 -17.85 -3.29 -5.07
C VAL A 108 -17.39 -3.86 -3.72
N PRO A 109 -16.12 -4.24 -3.56
CA PRO A 109 -15.61 -4.72 -2.28
C PRO A 109 -15.72 -3.63 -1.20
N PRO A 110 -16.01 -3.99 0.08
CA PRO A 110 -16.17 -2.99 1.15
C PRO A 110 -14.99 -2.01 1.28
N LYS A 111 -13.75 -2.50 1.15
CA LYS A 111 -12.54 -1.64 1.19
C LYS A 111 -12.44 -0.69 0.01
N MET A 112 -12.93 -1.08 -1.17
CA MET A 112 -12.99 -0.18 -2.31
C MET A 112 -14.08 0.88 -2.13
N HIS A 113 -15.24 0.50 -1.59
CA HIS A 113 -16.28 1.46 -1.23
C HIS A 113 -15.75 2.51 -0.23
N GLN A 114 -14.97 2.08 0.77
CA GLN A 114 -14.28 2.99 1.69
C GLN A 114 -13.38 4.00 0.96
N VAL A 115 -12.58 3.52 0.00
CA VAL A 115 -11.69 4.37 -0.82
C VAL A 115 -12.47 5.41 -1.61
N GLU A 116 -13.53 5.03 -2.30
CA GLU A 116 -14.24 5.96 -3.19
C GLU A 116 -15.23 6.88 -2.47
N SER A 117 -15.77 6.48 -1.31
CA SER A 117 -16.89 7.19 -0.67
C SER A 117 -16.56 7.84 0.67
N HIS A 118 -15.53 7.37 1.39
CA HIS A 118 -15.28 7.81 2.77
C HIS A 118 -13.91 8.46 2.94
N PHE A 119 -12.88 7.89 2.34
CA PHE A 119 -11.52 8.40 2.51
C PHE A 119 -11.30 9.82 2.00
N PRO A 120 -11.92 10.31 0.91
CA PRO A 120 -11.78 11.70 0.50
C PRO A 120 -12.23 12.68 1.58
N ASP A 121 -13.37 12.41 2.21
CA ASP A 121 -13.93 13.26 3.28
C ASP A 121 -13.08 13.18 4.54
N ASP A 122 -12.65 11.98 4.94
CA ASP A 122 -11.73 11.82 6.06
C ASP A 122 -10.39 12.52 5.80
N MET A 123 -9.85 12.44 4.58
CA MET A 123 -8.60 13.12 4.21
C MET A 123 -8.75 14.63 4.26
N LYS A 124 -9.88 15.20 3.81
CA LYS A 124 -10.17 16.64 3.93
C LYS A 124 -10.28 17.06 5.39
N LYS A 125 -10.97 16.25 6.22
CA LYS A 125 -11.23 16.56 7.63
C LYS A 125 -9.96 16.51 8.48
N TYR A 126 -9.17 15.46 8.35
CA TYR A 126 -8.01 15.22 9.21
C TYR A 126 -6.68 15.66 8.59
N GLY A 127 -6.64 15.84 7.26
CA GLY A 127 -5.45 16.21 6.50
C GLY A 127 -4.44 15.06 6.33
N CYS A 128 -4.61 13.93 7.01
CA CYS A 128 -3.82 12.71 6.86
C CYS A 128 -4.60 11.51 7.44
N LEU A 129 -4.28 10.29 6.98
CA LEU A 129 -4.96 9.07 7.45
C LEU A 129 -4.02 8.08 8.17
N GLY A 130 -2.70 8.19 7.98
CA GLY A 130 -1.73 7.22 8.49
C GLY A 130 -1.65 7.19 10.01
N ILE A 131 -1.95 8.32 10.67
CA ILE A 131 -2.02 8.41 12.14
C ILE A 131 -3.15 7.56 12.74
N ARG A 132 -4.17 7.24 11.93
CA ARG A 132 -5.31 6.39 12.33
C ARG A 132 -5.10 4.93 11.95
N SER A 133 -3.91 4.56 11.46
CA SER A 133 -3.62 3.17 11.10
C SER A 133 -3.41 2.31 12.34
N GLU A 134 -3.86 1.06 12.28
CA GLU A 134 -3.68 0.06 13.33
C GLU A 134 -2.24 -0.48 13.38
N THR A 135 -1.33 0.04 12.54
CA THR A 135 0.06 -0.43 12.43
C THR A 135 0.80 -0.42 13.76
N ALA A 136 0.56 0.59 14.59
CA ALA A 136 1.17 0.67 15.92
C ALA A 136 0.65 -0.43 16.84
N VAL A 137 -0.66 -0.69 16.80
CA VAL A 137 -1.33 -1.75 17.58
C VAL A 137 -0.83 -3.12 17.17
N GLU A 138 -0.74 -3.39 15.86
CA GLU A 138 -0.23 -4.66 15.35
C GLU A 138 1.24 -4.91 15.74
N LYS A 139 2.06 -3.86 15.78
CA LYS A 139 3.43 -3.98 16.31
C LYS A 139 3.44 -4.34 17.79
N MET A 140 2.56 -3.74 18.60
CA MET A 140 2.43 -4.10 20.01
C MET A 140 2.06 -5.57 20.18
N HIS A 141 1.14 -6.10 19.35
CA HIS A 141 0.79 -7.53 19.37
C HIS A 141 2.00 -8.44 19.14
N GLN A 142 2.90 -8.08 18.22
CA GLN A 142 4.12 -8.84 17.97
C GLN A 142 5.05 -8.86 19.19
N THR A 143 5.26 -7.71 19.83
CA THR A 143 6.06 -7.60 21.06
C THR A 143 5.46 -8.42 22.18
N VAL A 144 4.16 -8.31 22.42
CA VAL A 144 3.44 -9.08 23.46
C VAL A 144 3.57 -10.59 23.20
N ASN A 145 3.41 -11.04 21.95
CA ASN A 145 3.58 -12.43 21.57
C ASN A 145 5.01 -12.94 21.80
N GLN A 146 6.01 -12.11 21.54
CA GLN A 146 7.41 -12.43 21.82
C GLN A 146 7.66 -12.58 23.33
N SER A 147 7.21 -11.63 24.14
CA SER A 147 7.31 -11.71 25.60
C SER A 147 6.61 -12.95 26.14
N ASN A 148 5.42 -13.28 25.61
CA ASN A 148 4.69 -14.49 25.97
C ASN A 148 5.47 -15.78 25.67
N ARG A 149 6.22 -15.82 24.56
CA ARG A 149 7.10 -16.96 24.22
C ARG A 149 8.31 -17.03 25.14
N MET A 150 8.94 -15.91 25.47
CA MET A 150 10.09 -15.89 26.39
C MET A 150 9.70 -16.33 27.80
N LEU A 151 8.49 -15.99 28.23
CA LEU A 151 7.95 -16.33 29.56
C LEU A 151 7.05 -17.57 29.52
N CYS A 152 7.19 -18.46 28.53
CA CYS A 152 6.31 -19.62 28.37
C CYS A 152 6.38 -20.61 29.54
N ALA A 153 7.53 -20.69 30.22
CA ALA A 153 7.74 -21.57 31.38
C ALA A 153 7.16 -20.98 32.69
N VAL A 154 6.81 -19.70 32.71
CA VAL A 154 6.23 -19.03 33.89
C VAL A 154 4.73 -19.35 33.94
N ARG A 155 4.38 -20.32 34.79
CA ARG A 155 2.98 -20.81 34.93
C ARG A 155 2.07 -19.82 35.65
N ASN A 156 2.61 -19.02 36.57
CA ASN A 156 1.83 -18.01 37.29
C ASN A 156 1.62 -16.77 36.38
N TYR A 157 0.36 -16.51 36.04
CA TYR A 157 -0.02 -15.42 35.14
C TYR A 157 0.31 -14.03 35.72
N GLU A 158 0.12 -13.81 37.01
CA GLU A 158 0.40 -12.53 37.66
C GLU A 158 1.90 -12.22 37.63
N VAL A 159 2.74 -13.20 37.97
CA VAL A 159 4.20 -13.07 37.88
C VAL A 159 4.61 -12.77 36.44
N LYS A 160 4.04 -13.48 35.47
CA LYS A 160 4.29 -13.27 34.05
C LYS A 160 3.91 -11.84 33.61
N ASN A 161 2.73 -11.37 33.99
CA ASN A 161 2.25 -10.04 33.65
C ASN A 161 3.12 -8.95 34.28
N ASN A 162 3.48 -9.09 35.56
CA ASN A 162 4.37 -8.16 36.25
C ASN A 162 5.76 -8.10 35.61
N SER A 163 6.30 -9.25 35.16
CA SER A 163 7.54 -9.26 34.38
C SER A 163 7.40 -8.52 33.05
N MET A 164 6.30 -8.72 32.32
CA MET A 164 6.03 -8.01 31.06
C MET A 164 5.91 -6.49 31.27
N LEU A 165 5.22 -6.05 32.33
CA LEU A 165 5.10 -4.64 32.70
C LEU A 165 6.45 -4.02 33.04
N LYS A 166 7.26 -4.67 33.88
CA LYS A 166 8.61 -4.20 34.21
C LYS A 166 9.52 -4.08 32.98
N THR A 167 9.46 -5.05 32.07
CA THR A 167 10.21 -4.96 30.80
C THR A 167 9.70 -3.80 29.94
N ARG A 168 8.40 -3.54 29.91
CA ARG A 168 7.82 -2.41 29.19
C ARG A 168 8.30 -1.08 29.79
N GLU A 169 8.21 -0.92 31.11
CA GLU A 169 8.69 0.28 31.81
C GLU A 169 10.17 0.54 31.54
N ALA A 170 11.01 -0.51 31.61
CA ALA A 170 12.43 -0.40 31.27
C ALA A 170 12.67 0.04 29.82
N ASN A 171 11.84 -0.40 28.87
CA ASN A 171 11.93 0.02 27.46
C ASN A 171 11.40 1.45 27.21
N GLU A 172 10.55 1.97 28.09
CA GLU A 172 10.01 3.32 28.02
C GLU A 172 10.93 4.36 28.68
N MET A 173 12.00 3.93 29.36
CA MET A 173 13.01 4.84 29.92
C MET A 173 13.65 5.72 28.83
N PRO A 174 13.80 7.04 29.06
CA PRO A 174 14.32 7.98 28.06
C PRO A 174 15.66 7.56 27.46
N GLU A 175 16.58 7.06 28.28
CA GLU A 175 17.91 6.62 27.85
C GLU A 175 17.82 5.42 26.88
N VAL A 176 16.91 4.48 27.16
CA VAL A 176 16.67 3.32 26.29
C VAL A 176 15.98 3.73 25.00
N GLN A 177 15.04 4.69 25.07
CA GLN A 177 14.41 5.24 23.87
C GLN A 177 15.42 5.99 22.98
N GLU A 178 16.31 6.80 23.55
CA GLU A 178 17.36 7.49 22.81
C GLU A 178 18.29 6.52 22.09
N ILE A 179 18.76 5.48 22.78
CA ILE A 179 19.61 4.43 22.18
C ILE A 179 18.85 3.68 21.09
N THR A 180 17.57 3.38 21.31
CA THR A 180 16.71 2.69 20.35
C THR A 180 16.50 3.53 19.10
N VAL A 181 16.20 4.83 19.25
CA VAL A 181 16.06 5.78 18.13
C VAL A 181 17.39 5.91 17.37
N ALA A 182 18.52 6.04 18.06
CA ALA A 182 19.84 6.09 17.43
C ALA A 182 20.16 4.81 16.64
N THR A 183 19.78 3.65 17.17
CA THR A 183 20.01 2.35 16.53
C THR A 183 19.09 2.16 15.32
N LEU A 184 17.79 2.43 15.46
CA LEU A 184 16.77 2.25 14.42
C LEU A 184 16.87 3.27 13.28
N SER A 185 17.30 4.50 13.58
CA SER A 185 17.58 5.51 12.55
C SER A 185 18.81 5.16 11.70
N GLY A 186 19.55 4.10 12.06
CA GLY A 186 20.69 3.61 11.30
C GLY A 186 21.84 4.60 11.26
N VAL A 187 21.90 5.53 12.23
CA VAL A 187 22.99 6.50 12.39
C VAL A 187 24.17 5.76 13.05
N LYS A 188 24.72 4.75 12.35
CA LYS A 188 26.03 4.19 12.71
C LYS A 188 27.18 5.13 12.29
N ARG A 189 26.89 6.14 11.45
CA ARG A 189 27.80 7.23 11.07
C ARG A 189 26.99 8.51 10.86
N PRO A 190 27.48 9.70 11.28
CA PRO A 190 26.90 10.96 10.83
C PRO A 190 26.92 10.99 9.31
N ARG A 191 25.74 11.17 8.69
CA ARG A 191 25.65 11.41 7.24
C ARG A 191 25.89 12.90 7.03
N SER A 192 26.74 13.25 6.06
CA SER A 192 26.89 14.65 5.69
C SER A 192 25.53 15.23 5.25
N PRO A 193 25.28 16.53 5.47
CA PRO A 193 24.06 17.18 4.99
C PRO A 193 23.78 16.91 3.51
N GLU A 194 24.80 16.82 2.66
CA GLU A 194 24.59 16.54 1.23
C GLU A 194 24.02 15.14 0.99
N LYS A 195 24.46 14.12 1.75
CA LYS A 195 23.93 12.75 1.62
C LYS A 195 22.48 12.66 2.07
N VAL A 196 22.10 13.42 3.10
CA VAL A 196 20.71 13.49 3.56
C VAL A 196 19.84 14.20 2.51
N LEU A 197 20.30 15.33 1.99
CA LEU A 197 19.61 16.09 0.94
C LEU A 197 19.44 15.23 -0.32
N ALA A 198 20.50 14.60 -0.82
CA ALA A 198 20.46 13.74 -2.00
C ALA A 198 19.44 12.60 -1.86
N LYS A 199 19.43 11.92 -0.69
CA LYS A 199 18.44 10.87 -0.42
C LYS A 199 17.01 11.42 -0.37
N THR A 200 16.82 12.57 0.28
CA THR A 200 15.50 13.21 0.42
C THR A 200 14.95 13.63 -0.94
N THR A 201 15.78 14.26 -1.77
CA THR A 201 15.45 14.64 -3.15
C THR A 201 15.12 13.42 -4.01
N LEU A 202 15.88 12.33 -3.90
CA LEU A 202 15.60 11.09 -4.63
C LEU A 202 14.24 10.50 -4.26
N VAL A 203 13.91 10.47 -2.96
CA VAL A 203 12.60 9.99 -2.48
C VAL A 203 11.47 10.90 -2.95
N ALA A 204 11.65 12.21 -2.88
CA ALA A 204 10.67 13.19 -3.35
C ALA A 204 10.41 13.06 -4.86
N ASN A 205 11.46 12.90 -5.66
CA ASN A 205 11.36 12.70 -7.10
C ASN A 205 10.67 11.38 -7.45
N ALA A 206 11.00 10.29 -6.75
CA ALA A 206 10.33 9.00 -6.94
C ALA A 206 8.83 9.08 -6.59
N ARG A 207 8.47 9.82 -5.53
CA ARG A 207 7.08 10.10 -5.15
C ARG A 207 6.35 10.90 -6.23
N LYS A 208 6.96 11.98 -6.73
CA LYS A 208 6.41 12.80 -7.82
C LYS A 208 6.18 11.99 -9.09
N ALA A 209 7.14 11.13 -9.47
CA ALA A 209 7.02 10.27 -10.64
C ALA A 209 5.81 9.32 -10.55
N LYS A 210 5.56 8.71 -9.38
CA LYS A 210 4.38 7.85 -9.17
C LYS A 210 3.07 8.62 -9.26
N ILE A 211 3.01 9.82 -8.69
CA ILE A 211 1.82 10.69 -8.78
C ILE A 211 1.52 11.00 -10.24
N LEU A 212 2.54 11.41 -11.00
CA LEU A 212 2.42 11.69 -12.43
C LEU A 212 1.94 10.47 -13.23
N GLU A 213 2.51 9.28 -12.96
CA GLU A 213 2.09 8.04 -13.61
C GLU A 213 0.61 7.73 -13.33
N ALA A 214 0.18 7.82 -12.07
CA ALA A 214 -1.21 7.57 -11.70
C ALA A 214 -2.18 8.59 -12.31
N GLN A 215 -1.80 9.88 -12.33
CA GLN A 215 -2.61 10.90 -13.00
C GLN A 215 -2.67 10.68 -14.51
N ALA A 216 -1.59 10.22 -15.15
CA ALA A 216 -1.60 9.88 -16.57
C ALA A 216 -2.58 8.72 -16.87
N VAL A 217 -2.56 7.66 -16.05
CA VAL A 217 -3.53 6.55 -16.15
C VAL A 217 -4.97 7.03 -15.93
N ALA A 218 -5.19 7.83 -14.89
CA ALA A 218 -6.50 8.39 -14.58
C ALA A 218 -7.01 9.29 -15.71
N ASN A 219 -6.15 10.14 -16.28
CA ASN A 219 -6.51 11.04 -17.37
C ASN A 219 -6.79 10.28 -18.67
N ALA A 220 -6.01 9.25 -19.00
CA ALA A 220 -6.28 8.38 -20.14
C ALA A 220 -7.65 7.70 -20.00
N PHE A 221 -7.99 7.22 -18.80
CA PHE A 221 -9.33 6.68 -18.50
C PHE A 221 -10.42 7.75 -18.65
N LYS A 222 -10.20 8.96 -18.11
CA LYS A 222 -11.17 10.07 -18.23
C LYS A 222 -11.46 10.41 -19.69
N VAL A 223 -10.42 10.54 -20.52
CA VAL A 223 -10.55 10.82 -21.95
C VAL A 223 -11.32 9.70 -22.67
N LEU A 224 -10.96 8.44 -22.42
CA LEU A 224 -11.59 7.29 -23.05
C LEU A 224 -13.10 7.21 -22.77
N TYR A 225 -13.55 7.70 -21.62
CA TYR A 225 -14.95 7.62 -21.18
C TYR A 225 -15.66 8.97 -21.08
N GLY A 226 -15.09 10.05 -21.64
CA GLY A 226 -15.71 11.37 -21.65
C GLY A 226 -15.95 11.97 -20.25
N ILE A 227 -15.12 11.61 -19.27
CA ILE A 227 -15.21 12.15 -17.90
C ILE A 227 -14.44 13.48 -17.86
N PRO A 228 -15.03 14.57 -17.34
CA PRO A 228 -14.34 15.85 -17.21
C PRO A 228 -13.04 15.73 -16.40
N ASN A 229 -11.99 16.44 -16.83
CA ASN A 229 -10.77 16.52 -16.07
C ASN A 229 -10.81 17.72 -15.11
N THR A 230 -10.91 17.43 -13.82
CA THR A 230 -11.09 18.43 -12.76
C THR A 230 -9.80 18.79 -12.02
N VAL A 231 -8.72 18.05 -12.25
CA VAL A 231 -7.43 18.24 -11.55
C VAL A 231 -6.29 18.32 -12.55
N ALA A 232 -5.52 19.41 -12.48
CA ALA A 232 -4.33 19.58 -13.29
C ALA A 232 -3.24 18.55 -12.91
N LEU A 233 -2.41 18.19 -13.88
CA LEU A 233 -1.23 17.35 -13.62
C LEU A 233 -0.30 18.02 -12.61
N TYR A 234 0.39 17.21 -11.80
CA TYR A 234 1.37 17.68 -10.83
C TYR A 234 2.59 18.28 -11.56
N VAL A 235 2.56 19.60 -11.81
CA VAL A 235 3.69 20.33 -12.47
C VAL A 235 4.88 20.46 -11.54
#